data_AF-A0A845R8X0-F1
#
_entry.id   AF-A0A845R8X0-F1
#
_cell.length_a   1.000
_cell.length_b   1.000
_cell.length_c   1.000
_cell.angle_alpha   90.00
_cell.angle_beta   90.00
_cell.angle_gamma   90.00
#
_symmetry.space_group_name_H-M   'P 1'
#
loop_
_entity.id
_entity.type
_entity.pdbx_description
1 polymer ?
#
loop_
_entity_poly.entity_id
_entity_poly.type
_entity_poly.pdbx_seq_one_letter_code
_entity_poly.pdbx_strand_id
1 'polypeptide(L)' 'MYMNAETKASLERILGRPLEEISAMDFEEEVRFVEEKTKKPLIFSKTTDPRINGRGNPLLVRRRIVTMQDVDKKMSELK' A
#
# COMPACT_ATOMS: atom_id res chain seq x y z
N MET A 1 4.62 6.36 16.58
CA MET A 1 4.74 7.04 15.28
C MET A 1 3.94 8.33 15.39
N TYR A 2 4.57 9.49 15.49
CA TYR A 2 3.84 10.76 15.67
C TYR A 2 3.36 11.27 14.31
N MET A 3 2.06 11.21 14.08
CA MET A 3 1.42 11.71 12.87
C MET A 3 1.26 13.23 13.00
N ASN A 4 1.57 13.98 11.94
CA ASN A 4 1.36 15.44 11.93
C ASN A 4 -0.12 15.79 12.10
N ALA A 5 -0.41 16.89 12.81
CA ALA A 5 -1.78 17.32 13.12
C ALA A 5 -2.64 17.54 11.85
N GLU A 6 -2.05 18.09 10.80
CA GLU A 6 -2.72 18.27 9.50
C GLU A 6 -3.07 16.94 8.83
N THR A 7 -2.19 15.94 8.96
CA THR A 7 -2.42 14.59 8.46
C THR A 7 -3.54 13.91 9.24
N LYS A 8 -3.58 14.09 10.57
CA LYS A 8 -4.68 13.60 11.43
C LYS A 8 -6.02 14.19 10.99
N ALA A 9 -6.11 15.52 10.88
CA ALA A 9 -7.33 16.20 10.46
C ALA A 9 -7.79 15.78 9.05
N SER A 10 -6.85 15.63 8.11
CA SER A 10 -7.15 15.18 6.76
C SER A 10 -7.72 13.76 6.74
N LEU A 11 -7.15 12.87 7.54
CA LEU A 11 -7.62 11.48 7.66
C LEU A 11 -9.00 11.43 8.30
N GLU A 12 -9.23 12.13 9.40
CA GLU A 12 -10.54 12.18 10.06
C GLU A 12 -11.63 12.72 9.12
N ARG A 13 -11.30 13.74 8.31
CA ARG A 13 -12.21 14.26 7.28
C ARG A 13 -12.55 13.23 6.19
N ILE A 14 -11.56 12.49 5.72
CA ILE A 14 -11.76 11.44 4.69
C ILE A 14 -12.51 10.25 5.29
N LEU A 15 -12.19 9.90 6.52
CA LEU A 15 -12.73 8.75 7.23
C LEU A 15 -14.16 8.99 7.71
N GLY A 16 -14.50 10.23 8.04
CA GLY A 16 -15.79 10.63 8.59
C GLY A 16 -15.95 10.29 10.07
N ARG A 17 -14.89 9.78 10.72
CA ARG A 17 -14.82 9.41 12.13
C ARG A 17 -13.45 9.78 12.72
N PRO A 18 -13.35 10.06 14.03
CA PRO A 18 -12.09 10.24 14.73
C PRO A 18 -11.19 9.02 14.61
N LEU A 19 -9.87 9.22 14.57
CA LEU A 19 -8.92 8.11 14.49
C LEU A 19 -8.93 7.22 15.74
N GLU A 20 -9.21 7.81 16.90
CA GLU A 20 -9.31 7.07 18.17
C GLU A 20 -10.44 6.05 18.13
N GLU A 21 -11.59 6.44 17.57
CA GLU A 21 -12.75 5.55 17.40
C GLU A 21 -12.42 4.41 16.44
N ILE A 22 -11.77 4.71 15.31
CA ILE A 22 -11.36 3.69 14.34
C ILE A 22 -10.33 2.72 14.95
N SER A 23 -9.41 3.23 15.78
CA SER A 23 -8.39 2.39 16.42
C SER A 23 -8.94 1.44 17.48
N ALA A 24 -10.16 1.70 17.97
CA ALA A 24 -10.82 0.92 19.00
C ALA A 24 -11.86 -0.06 18.46
N MET A 25 -12.13 -0.06 17.14
CA MET A 25 -13.13 -0.94 16.53
C MET A 25 -12.72 -2.41 16.66
N ASP A 26 -13.72 -3.26 16.88
CA ASP A 26 -13.53 -4.70 16.71
C ASP A 26 -13.53 -5.09 15.23
N PHE A 27 -13.17 -6.34 14.93
CA PHE A 27 -13.09 -6.82 13.55
C PHE A 27 -14.44 -6.74 12.81
N GLU A 28 -15.56 -7.02 13.48
CA GLU A 28 -16.88 -6.99 12.84
C GLU A 28 -17.36 -5.56 12.60
N GLU A 29 -17.02 -4.64 13.48
CA GLU A 29 -17.23 -3.20 13.35
C GLU A 29 -16.40 -2.61 12.21
N GLU A 30 -15.12 -2.99 12.09
CA GLU A 30 -14.26 -2.58 10.99
C GLU A 30 -14.83 -3.01 9.63
N VAL A 31 -15.26 -4.28 9.52
CA VAL A 31 -15.86 -4.81 8.29
C VAL A 31 -17.10 -4.01 7.93
N ARG A 32 -18.04 -3.84 8.88
CA ARG A 32 -19.27 -3.07 8.66
C ARG A 32 -18.98 -1.63 8.24
N PHE A 33 -18.05 -0.96 8.91
CA PHE A 33 -17.65 0.40 8.59
C PHE A 33 -17.14 0.54 7.14
N VAL A 34 -16.28 -0.38 6.70
CA VAL A 34 -15.73 -0.34 5.35
C VAL A 34 -16.80 -0.65 4.30
N GLU A 35 -17.67 -1.62 4.55
CA GLU A 35 -18.75 -1.99 3.62
C GLU A 35 -19.80 -0.88 3.49
N GLU A 36 -20.22 -0.24 4.59
CA GLU A 36 -21.14 0.90 4.58
C GLU A 36 -20.56 2.07 3.79
N LYS A 37 -19.28 2.38 4.02
CA LYS A 37 -18.62 3.51 3.40
C LYS A 37 -18.37 3.31 1.90
N THR A 38 -17.94 2.12 1.51
CA THR A 38 -17.62 1.80 0.11
C THR A 38 -18.83 1.33 -0.69
N LYS A 39 -19.93 0.98 -0.01
CA LYS A 39 -21.15 0.34 -0.55
C LYS A 39 -20.84 -0.95 -1.32
N LYS A 40 -19.78 -1.65 -0.90
CA LYS A 40 -19.29 -2.87 -1.54
C LYS A 40 -18.95 -3.88 -0.45
N PRO A 41 -19.24 -5.17 -0.69
CA PRO A 41 -18.84 -6.22 0.24
C PRO A 41 -17.31 -6.29 0.32
N LEU A 42 -16.78 -6.48 1.53
CA LEU A 42 -15.35 -6.58 1.78
C LEU A 42 -14.87 -7.97 1.39
N ILE A 43 -14.61 -8.15 0.10
CA ILE A 43 -14.09 -9.41 -0.45
C ILE A 43 -12.70 -9.20 -1.02
N PHE A 44 -11.82 -10.17 -0.76
CA PHE A 44 -10.57 -10.24 -1.51
C PHE A 44 -10.88 -10.52 -2.98
N SER A 45 -10.24 -9.76 -3.87
CA SER A 45 -10.37 -10.02 -5.29
C SER A 45 -9.83 -11.42 -5.60
N LYS A 46 -10.66 -12.25 -6.21
CA LYS A 46 -10.23 -13.57 -6.71
C LYS A 46 -9.40 -13.45 -7.99
N THR A 47 -9.44 -12.30 -8.67
CA THR A 47 -8.60 -12.06 -9.84
C THR A 47 -7.17 -11.76 -9.38
N THR A 48 -6.27 -12.71 -9.62
CA THR A 48 -4.84 -12.50 -9.43
C THR A 48 -4.35 -11.44 -10.42
N ASP A 49 -3.64 -10.41 -9.97
CA ASP A 49 -3.06 -9.43 -10.90
C ASP A 49 -2.05 -10.16 -11.80
N PRO A 50 -2.25 -10.22 -13.12
CA PRO A 50 -1.36 -10.93 -14.03
C PRO A 50 0.06 -10.33 -14.04
N ARG A 51 0.22 -9.08 -13.58
CA ARG A 51 1.53 -8.44 -13.38
C ARG A 51 2.30 -9.07 -12.23
N ILE A 52 1.63 -9.68 -11.26
CA ILE A 52 2.25 -10.41 -10.15
C ILE A 52 2.68 -11.79 -10.65
N ASN A 53 1.80 -12.52 -11.35
CA ASN A 53 2.11 -13.84 -11.91
C ASN A 53 3.19 -13.79 -13.01
N GLY A 54 3.14 -12.79 -13.91
CA GLY A 54 4.04 -12.71 -15.07
C GLY A 54 5.42 -12.13 -14.77
N ARG A 55 5.61 -11.44 -13.63
CA ARG A 55 6.88 -10.78 -13.30
C ARG A 55 7.72 -11.53 -12.25
N GLY A 56 7.15 -12.48 -11.51
CA GLY A 56 7.87 -13.05 -10.36
C GLY A 56 8.29 -11.93 -9.40
N ASN A 57 9.52 -11.96 -8.88
CA ASN A 57 10.00 -10.91 -7.98
C ASN A 57 10.05 -9.54 -8.69
N PRO A 58 9.27 -8.54 -8.25
CA PRO A 58 9.21 -7.22 -8.89
C PRO A 58 10.57 -6.50 -8.94
N LEU A 59 11.48 -6.79 -8.01
CA LEU A 59 12.81 -6.20 -7.98
C LEU A 59 13.72 -6.79 -9.08
N LEU A 60 13.57 -8.09 -9.38
CA LEU A 60 14.28 -8.73 -10.49
C LEU A 60 13.81 -8.18 -11.83
N VAL A 61 12.49 -8.12 -12.06
CA VAL A 61 11.95 -7.62 -13.35
C VAL A 61 12.25 -6.14 -13.58
N ARG A 62 12.29 -5.34 -12.52
CA ARG A 62 12.66 -3.92 -12.62
C ARG A 62 14.18 -3.71 -12.68
N ARG A 63 14.99 -4.77 -12.73
CA ARG A 63 16.47 -4.72 -12.69
C ARG A 63 16.99 -3.87 -11.53
N ARG A 64 16.32 -3.97 -10.38
CA ARG A 64 16.68 -3.23 -9.15
C ARG A 64 17.57 -4.05 -8.23
N ILE A 65 17.65 -5.36 -8.45
CA ILE A 65 18.72 -6.19 -7.90
C ILE A 65 19.84 -6.16 -8.93
N VAL A 66 20.94 -5.51 -8.56
CA VAL A 66 22.14 -5.35 -9.40
C VAL A 66 23.35 -5.77 -8.59
N THR A 67 24.32 -6.36 -9.26
CA THR A 67 25.62 -6.67 -8.66
C THR A 67 26.49 -5.41 -8.65
N MET A 68 27.53 -5.37 -7.82
CA MET A 68 28.50 -4.27 -7.85
C MET A 68 29.15 -4.11 -9.23
N GLN A 69 29.36 -5.21 -9.96
CA GLN A 69 29.88 -5.20 -11.33
C GLN A 69 28.95 -4.46 -12.31
N ASP A 70 27.63 -4.63 -12.17
CA ASP A 70 26.64 -3.93 -13.00
C ASP A 70 26.62 -2.42 -12.70
N VAL A 71 26.83 -2.05 -11.44
CA VAL A 71 26.94 -0.65 -11.02
C VAL A 71 28.19 -0.01 -11.62
N ASP A 72 29.34 -0.68 -11.52
CA ASP A 72 30.62 -0.18 -12.06
C ASP A 72 30.55 0.02 -13.59
N LYS A 73 29.94 -0.93 -14.30
CA LYS A 73 29.73 -0.84 -15.74
C LYS A 73 28.89 0.39 -16.11
N LYS A 74 27.78 0.60 -15.40
CA LYS A 74 26.89 1.75 -15.65
C LYS A 74 27.57 3.09 -15.35
N MET A 75 28.41 3.13 -14.30
CA MET A 75 29.22 4.32 -13.98
C MET A 75 30.27 4.62 -15.05
N SER A 76 30.80 3.60 -15.72
CA SER A 76 31.74 3.78 -16.83
C SER A 76 31.10 4.31 -18.11
N GLU A 77 29.83 3.95 -18.37
CA GLU A 77 29.05 4.44 -19.52
C GLU A 77 28.55 5.89 -19.35
N LEU A 78 28.54 6.40 -18.11
CA LEU A 78 28.14 7.77 -17.76
C LEU A 78 29.30 8.77 -17.77
N LYS A 79 30.55 8.30 -17.88
CA LYS A 79 31.76 9.11 -17.99
C LYS A 79 32.08 9.41 -19.45
#